data_AF-A0A8X8W4Y9-F1
#
_entry.id   AF-A0A8X8W4Y9-F1
#
_cell.length_a   1.000
_cell.length_b   1.000
_cell.length_c   1.000
_cell.angle_alpha   90.00
_cell.angle_beta   90.00
_cell.angle_gamma   90.00
#
_symmetry.space_group_name_H-M   'P 1'
#
loop_
_entity.id
_entity.type
_entity.pdbx_description
1 polymer ?
#
loop_
_entity_poly.entity_id
_entity_poly.type
_entity_poly.pdbx_seq_one_letter_code
_entity_poly.pdbx_strand_id
1 'polypeptide(L)'
;MYGCFCPVLASKQARKLETQLDEQMHLYRKLVSTKVESCNDNDLESGIDHLLKQLQQVNVQMQTWVSSGGSEIFSHTLTRHQEILQDLTQEFKRLHSSHKAKKEHASLLEDFREFDRSRLDLEEGGGSYDQALLKERASLHRNSSQVDSVISQAQETLKSLVFQRSTFGGINLKLSNVGSRLPTWEFCIDSERFWVDLELRILSVHIFLACSGSIVWSHTCEIESVMVSPS
;
A
#
# COMPACT_ATOMS: atom_id res chain seq x y z
N MET A 1 -40.35 -4.35 -5.43
CA MET A 1 -39.42 -3.47 -6.15
C MET A 1 -38.14 -3.33 -5.34
N TYR A 2 -37.20 -4.27 -5.47
CA TYR A 2 -35.83 -4.05 -5.00
C TYR A 2 -34.96 -4.16 -6.24
N GLY A 3 -34.47 -3.01 -6.71
CA GLY A 3 -33.54 -2.97 -7.84
C GLY A 3 -32.35 -3.85 -7.53
N CYS A 4 -32.01 -4.77 -8.45
CA CYS A 4 -30.84 -5.64 -8.33
C CYS A 4 -29.58 -4.78 -8.20
N PHE A 5 -29.15 -4.52 -6.97
CA PHE A 5 -27.85 -3.94 -6.69
C PHE A 5 -26.83 -5.03 -6.97
N CYS A 6 -26.06 -4.86 -8.06
CA CYS A 6 -25.11 -5.87 -8.48
C CYS A 6 -23.83 -5.76 -7.62
N PRO A 7 -23.44 -6.78 -6.85
CA PRO A 7 -22.25 -6.74 -5.99
C PRO A 7 -20.96 -6.47 -6.79
N VAL A 8 -20.93 -6.89 -8.05
CA VAL A 8 -19.82 -6.60 -8.99
C VAL A 8 -19.68 -5.11 -9.27
N LEU A 9 -20.79 -4.35 -9.33
CA LEU A 9 -20.76 -2.90 -9.52
C LEU A 9 -20.22 -2.19 -8.27
N ALA A 10 -20.62 -2.63 -7.08
CA ALA A 10 -20.12 -2.08 -5.83
C ALA A 10 -18.61 -2.28 -5.67
N SER A 11 -18.09 -3.48 -6.00
CA SER A 11 -16.65 -3.74 -5.97
C SER A 11 -15.88 -2.91 -7.02
N LYS A 12 -16.47 -2.69 -8.20
CA LYS A 12 -15.85 -1.83 -9.22
C LYS A 12 -15.82 -0.37 -8.76
N GLN A 13 -16.87 0.09 -8.08
CA GLN A 13 -16.94 1.42 -7.50
C GLN A 13 -15.93 1.61 -6.37
N ALA A 14 -15.80 0.63 -5.47
CA ALA A 14 -14.82 0.66 -4.38
C ALA A 14 -13.39 0.82 -4.92
N ARG A 15 -12.99 0.00 -5.91
CA ARG A 15 -11.64 0.11 -6.53
C ARG A 15 -11.37 1.47 -7.17
N LYS A 16 -12.39 2.07 -7.79
CA LYS A 16 -12.27 3.42 -8.37
C LYS A 16 -12.03 4.47 -7.28
N LEU A 17 -12.78 4.39 -6.17
CA LEU A 17 -12.62 5.29 -5.04
C LEU A 17 -11.26 5.12 -4.36
N GLU A 18 -10.79 3.88 -4.19
CA GLU A 18 -9.45 3.56 -3.67
C GLU A 18 -8.35 4.22 -4.52
N THR A 19 -8.43 4.06 -5.85
CA THR A 19 -7.42 4.65 -6.76
C THR A 19 -7.40 6.18 -6.68
N GLN A 20 -8.58 6.81 -6.61
CA GLN A 20 -8.68 8.27 -6.45
C GLN A 20 -8.14 8.72 -5.09
N LEU A 21 -8.43 7.97 -4.04
CA LEU A 21 -7.98 8.26 -2.69
C LEU A 21 -6.45 8.15 -2.58
N ASP A 22 -5.83 7.15 -3.19
CA ASP A 22 -4.37 6.99 -3.26
C ASP A 22 -3.68 8.17 -3.95
N GLU A 23 -4.24 8.64 -5.06
CA GLU A 23 -3.73 9.79 -5.80
C GLU A 23 -3.79 11.07 -4.94
N GLN A 24 -4.94 11.34 -4.32
CA GLN A 24 -5.11 12.48 -3.41
C GLN A 24 -4.18 12.37 -2.19
N MET A 25 -4.00 11.18 -1.63
CA MET A 25 -3.07 10.92 -0.52
C MET A 25 -1.62 11.20 -0.92
N HIS A 26 -1.24 10.89 -2.17
CA HIS A 26 0.07 11.21 -2.69
C HIS A 26 0.29 12.72 -2.82
N LEU A 27 -0.70 13.45 -3.34
CA LEU A 27 -0.66 14.91 -3.38
C LEU A 27 -0.56 15.52 -1.98
N TYR A 28 -1.32 14.98 -1.02
CA TYR A 28 -1.29 15.42 0.38
C TYR A 28 0.08 15.16 1.01
N ARG A 29 0.69 13.98 0.81
CA ARG A 29 2.08 13.70 1.25
C ARG A 29 3.08 14.70 0.68
N LYS A 30 2.94 15.03 -0.60
CA LYS A 30 3.82 16.01 -1.25
C LYS A 30 3.66 17.38 -0.63
N LEU A 31 2.43 17.80 -0.35
CA LEU A 31 2.11 19.06 0.31
C LEU A 31 2.76 19.14 1.69
N VAL A 32 2.55 18.12 2.53
CA VAL A 32 3.12 18.00 3.88
C VAL A 32 4.66 18.01 3.89
N SER A 33 5.29 17.64 2.77
CA SER A 33 6.74 17.67 2.62
C SER A 33 7.26 19.02 2.09
N THR A 34 6.53 19.69 1.21
CA THR A 34 7.05 20.83 0.42
C THR A 34 6.61 22.21 0.89
N LYS A 35 5.56 22.37 1.69
CA LYS A 35 5.00 23.70 1.99
C LYS A 35 4.35 23.79 3.37
N VAL A 36 4.57 24.92 4.07
CA VAL A 36 3.93 25.30 5.35
C VAL A 36 2.75 26.28 5.14
N GLU A 37 2.66 26.90 3.97
CA GLU A 37 1.66 27.93 3.66
C GLU A 37 0.86 27.57 2.40
N SER A 38 -0.39 27.15 2.57
CA SER A 38 -1.40 27.22 1.51
C SER A 38 -2.83 27.16 2.05
N CYS A 39 -3.72 27.96 1.45
CA CYS A 39 -5.17 27.91 1.66
C CYS A 39 -5.78 26.57 1.20
N ASN A 40 -5.11 25.89 0.27
CA ASN A 40 -5.63 24.71 -0.42
C ASN A 40 -5.51 23.41 0.40
N ASP A 41 -4.87 23.45 1.57
CA ASP A 41 -4.68 22.27 2.44
C ASP A 41 -6.02 21.72 2.91
N ASN A 42 -6.94 22.62 3.30
CA ASN A 42 -8.25 22.27 3.82
C ASN A 42 -9.17 21.67 2.73
N ASP A 43 -9.02 22.14 1.49
CA ASP A 43 -9.78 21.61 0.34
C ASP A 43 -9.34 20.18 0.01
N LEU A 44 -8.03 19.92 0.08
CA LEU A 44 -7.46 18.60 -0.15
C LEU A 44 -7.83 17.63 0.99
N GLU A 45 -7.74 18.10 2.23
CA GLU A 45 -8.12 17.35 3.44
C GLU A 45 -9.62 16.96 3.40
N SER A 46 -10.50 17.93 3.14
CA SER A 46 -11.93 17.69 3.05
C SER A 46 -12.32 16.79 1.86
N GLY A 47 -11.59 16.88 0.74
CA GLY A 47 -11.74 15.97 -0.39
C GLY A 47 -11.39 14.53 -0.05
N ILE A 48 -10.29 14.31 0.68
CA ILE A 48 -9.86 13.00 1.16
C ILE A 48 -10.90 12.41 2.14
N ASP A 49 -11.35 13.22 3.11
CA ASP A 49 -12.40 12.81 4.05
C ASP A 49 -13.72 12.44 3.35
N HIS A 50 -14.08 13.17 2.30
CA HIS A 50 -15.27 12.87 1.50
C HIS A 50 -15.13 11.52 0.79
N LEU A 51 -13.99 11.26 0.15
CA LEU A 51 -13.72 9.99 -0.52
C LEU A 51 -13.69 8.80 0.46
N LEU A 52 -13.10 8.98 1.65
CA LEU A 52 -13.13 7.97 2.71
C LEU A 52 -14.56 7.63 3.15
N LYS A 53 -15.42 8.64 3.34
CA LYS A 53 -16.82 8.45 3.68
C LYS A 53 -17.59 7.73 2.57
N GLN A 54 -17.34 8.07 1.31
CA GLN A 54 -17.95 7.37 0.17
C GLN A 54 -17.52 5.89 0.10
N LEU A 55 -16.22 5.61 0.28
CA LEU A 55 -15.72 4.23 0.29
C LEU A 55 -16.31 3.44 1.46
N GLN A 56 -16.44 4.06 2.63
CA GLN A 56 -17.12 3.45 3.78
C GLN A 56 -18.60 3.17 3.51
N GLN A 57 -19.32 4.06 2.83
CA GLN A 57 -20.71 3.83 2.44
C GLN A 57 -20.84 2.64 1.48
N VAL A 58 -19.96 2.53 0.49
CA VAL A 58 -19.93 1.39 -0.44
C VAL A 58 -19.62 0.08 0.29
N ASN A 59 -18.69 0.10 1.26
CA ASN A 59 -18.39 -1.06 2.10
C ASN A 59 -19.58 -1.48 2.98
N VAL A 60 -20.30 -0.53 3.58
CA VAL A 60 -21.51 -0.82 4.36
C VAL A 60 -22.59 -1.42 3.47
N GLN A 61 -22.80 -0.89 2.26
CA GLN A 61 -23.73 -1.47 1.29
C GLN A 61 -23.33 -2.91 0.95
N MET A 62 -22.06 -3.15 0.62
CA MET A 62 -21.56 -4.48 0.31
C MET A 62 -21.69 -5.44 1.52
N GLN A 63 -21.51 -4.95 2.75
CA GLN A 63 -21.77 -5.71 3.98
C GLN A 63 -23.23 -6.13 4.11
N THR A 64 -24.19 -5.24 3.83
CA THR A 64 -25.63 -5.60 3.88
C THR A 64 -25.99 -6.71 2.88
N TRP A 65 -25.35 -6.74 1.71
CA TRP A 65 -25.54 -7.78 0.70
C TRP A 65 -24.92 -9.13 1.09
N VAL A 66 -23.72 -9.11 1.66
CA VAL A 66 -23.09 -10.34 2.17
C VAL A 66 -23.94 -10.93 3.30
N SER A 67 -24.43 -10.09 4.22
CA SER A 67 -25.28 -10.51 5.32
C SER A 67 -26.67 -11.00 4.90
N SER A 68 -27.19 -10.59 3.72
CA SER A 68 -28.48 -11.06 3.19
C SER A 68 -28.41 -12.41 2.44
N GLY A 69 -27.30 -13.15 2.56
CA GLY A 69 -27.10 -14.45 1.90
C GLY A 69 -26.25 -14.37 0.62
N GLY A 70 -25.34 -13.40 0.54
CA GLY A 70 -24.36 -13.30 -0.56
C GLY A 70 -23.35 -14.46 -0.57
N SER A 71 -22.74 -14.71 -1.73
CA SER A 71 -21.71 -15.76 -1.88
C SER A 71 -20.44 -15.46 -1.05
N GLU A 72 -19.79 -16.51 -0.54
CA GLU A 72 -18.55 -16.46 0.24
C GLU A 72 -17.41 -15.69 -0.45
N ILE A 73 -17.36 -15.70 -1.79
CA ILE A 73 -16.39 -14.94 -2.59
C ILE A 73 -16.53 -13.42 -2.37
N PHE A 74 -17.77 -12.93 -2.21
CA PHE A 74 -18.02 -11.51 -1.92
C PHE A 74 -17.71 -11.15 -0.47
N SER A 75 -17.76 -12.12 0.45
CA SER A 75 -17.31 -11.94 1.83
C SER A 75 -15.82 -11.62 1.90
N HIS A 76 -14.97 -12.41 1.23
CA HIS A 76 -13.53 -12.14 1.17
C HIS A 76 -13.20 -10.80 0.49
N THR A 77 -13.90 -10.49 -0.60
CA THR A 77 -13.72 -9.21 -1.32
C THR A 77 -14.08 -8.03 -0.42
N LEU A 78 -15.16 -8.14 0.36
CA LEU A 78 -15.57 -7.14 1.34
C LEU A 78 -14.54 -6.97 2.45
N THR A 79 -14.05 -8.06 3.05
CA THR A 79 -13.02 -8.02 4.09
C THR A 79 -11.79 -7.24 3.60
N ARG A 80 -11.34 -7.53 2.37
CA ARG A 80 -10.22 -6.79 1.76
C ARG A 80 -10.51 -5.30 1.61
N HIS A 81 -11.70 -4.92 1.14
CA HIS A 81 -12.05 -3.51 1.02
C HIS A 81 -12.19 -2.81 2.39
N GLN A 82 -12.53 -3.54 3.45
CA GLN A 82 -12.54 -3.01 4.83
C GLN A 82 -11.12 -2.80 5.35
N GLU A 83 -10.20 -3.74 5.10
CA GLU A 83 -8.78 -3.62 5.44
C GLU A 83 -8.14 -2.41 4.73
N ILE A 84 -8.35 -2.28 3.41
CA ILE A 84 -7.85 -1.14 2.63
C ILE A 84 -8.38 0.18 3.18
N LEU A 85 -9.68 0.25 3.48
CA LEU A 85 -10.28 1.47 4.06
C LEU A 85 -9.65 1.82 5.42
N GLN A 86 -9.39 0.82 6.28
CA GLN A 86 -8.74 1.04 7.57
C GLN A 86 -7.32 1.56 7.40
N ASP A 87 -6.53 0.93 6.53
CA ASP A 87 -5.15 1.32 6.24
C ASP A 87 -5.08 2.76 5.71
N LEU A 88 -5.93 3.11 4.74
CA LEU A 88 -5.99 4.46 4.17
C LEU A 88 -6.43 5.51 5.20
N THR A 89 -7.41 5.17 6.05
CA THR A 89 -7.86 6.06 7.13
C THR A 89 -6.75 6.29 8.17
N GLN A 90 -6.04 5.23 8.55
CA GLN A 90 -4.94 5.33 9.50
C GLN A 90 -3.79 6.15 8.92
N GLU A 91 -3.45 5.92 7.66
CA GLU A 91 -2.42 6.69 6.99
C GLU A 91 -2.79 8.18 6.92
N PHE A 92 -4.01 8.51 6.54
CA PHE A 92 -4.48 9.89 6.49
C PHE A 92 -4.38 10.58 7.85
N LYS A 93 -4.84 9.94 8.92
CA LYS A 93 -4.73 10.47 10.30
C LYS A 93 -3.28 10.72 10.71
N ARG A 94 -2.37 9.82 10.34
CA ARG A 94 -0.93 9.96 10.60
C ARG A 94 -0.36 11.17 9.85
N LEU A 95 -0.69 11.30 8.56
CA LEU A 95 -0.24 12.43 7.73
C LEU A 95 -0.79 13.75 8.22
N HIS A 96 -2.08 13.81 8.54
CA HIS A 96 -2.73 15.01 9.08
C HIS A 96 -2.12 15.44 10.41
N SER A 97 -1.89 14.50 11.34
CA SER A 97 -1.21 14.80 12.60
C SER A 97 0.21 15.34 12.39
N SER A 98 0.96 14.74 11.46
CA SER A 98 2.31 15.21 11.10
C SER A 98 2.28 16.61 10.47
N HIS A 99 1.32 16.87 9.59
CA HIS A 99 1.11 18.17 8.97
C HIS A 99 0.82 19.24 10.01
N LYS A 100 -0.14 18.97 10.91
CA LYS A 100 -0.52 19.88 11.99
C LYS A 100 0.67 20.22 12.89
N ALA A 101 1.45 19.22 13.32
CA ALA A 101 2.64 19.45 14.13
C ALA A 101 3.67 20.33 13.43
N LYS A 102 3.91 20.13 12.12
CA LYS A 102 4.81 20.97 11.32
C LYS A 102 4.30 22.40 11.18
N LYS A 103 2.99 22.57 10.98
CA LYS A 103 2.35 23.88 10.87
C LYS A 103 2.41 24.65 12.18
N GLU A 104 2.13 24.00 13.31
CA GLU A 104 2.29 24.57 14.64
C GLU A 104 3.74 25.00 14.91
N HIS A 105 4.70 24.14 14.60
CA HIS A 105 6.13 24.46 14.75
C HIS A 105 6.55 25.66 13.89
N ALA A 106 6.07 25.75 12.65
CA ALA A 106 6.39 26.88 11.79
C ALA A 106 5.69 28.18 12.21
N SER A 107 4.45 28.10 12.70
CA SER A 107 3.75 29.25 13.28
C SER A 107 4.46 29.80 14.51
N LEU A 108 5.00 28.92 15.37
CA LEU A 108 5.82 29.33 16.51
C LEU A 108 7.12 30.01 16.06
N LEU A 109 7.82 29.45 15.05
CA LEU A 109 9.02 30.07 14.51
C LEU A 109 8.76 31.45 13.90
N GLU A 110 7.62 31.63 13.22
CA GLU A 110 7.27 32.94 12.67
C GLU A 110 6.98 33.96 13.78
N ASP A 111 6.28 33.56 14.85
CA ASP A 111 6.06 34.38 16.04
C ASP A 111 7.40 34.78 16.71
N PHE A 112 8.36 33.84 16.80
CA PHE A 112 9.71 34.15 17.28
C PHE A 112 10.46 35.13 16.36
N ARG A 113 10.32 35.00 15.04
CA ARG A 113 10.96 35.92 14.07
C ARG A 113 10.37 37.32 14.15
N GLU A 114 9.05 37.44 14.32
CA GLU A 114 8.36 38.70 14.49
C GLU A 114 8.70 39.36 15.84
N PHE A 115 8.82 38.57 16.90
CA PHE A 115 9.33 39.04 18.19
C PHE A 115 10.77 39.57 18.10
N ASP A 116 11.67 38.85 17.41
CA ASP A 116 13.04 39.32 17.21
C ASP A 116 13.11 40.58 16.33
N ARG A 117 12.27 40.68 15.28
CA ARG A 117 12.17 41.87 14.42
C ARG A 117 11.67 43.08 15.21
N SER A 118 10.59 42.94 15.96
CA SER A 118 10.06 44.03 16.79
C SER A 118 11.04 44.47 17.88
N ARG A 119 11.88 43.58 18.43
CA ARG A 119 12.99 43.97 19.31
C ARG A 119 14.09 44.75 18.60
N LEU A 120 14.44 44.37 17.38
CA LEU A 120 15.43 45.08 16.57
C LEU A 120 14.93 46.48 16.19
N ASP A 121 13.65 46.62 15.82
CA ASP A 121 13.04 47.92 15.55
C ASP A 121 12.99 48.82 16.81
N LEU A 122 12.87 48.24 18.01
CA LEU A 122 13.03 48.97 19.29
C LEU A 122 14.49 49.31 19.63
N GLU A 123 15.47 48.57 19.11
CA GLU A 123 16.92 48.74 19.36
C GLU A 123 17.62 49.70 18.40
N GLU A 124 16.97 50.10 17.29
CA GLU A 124 17.43 51.21 16.42
C GLU A 124 17.55 52.55 17.21
N GLY A 125 17.02 52.60 18.45
CA GLY A 125 17.20 53.68 19.43
C GLY A 125 18.44 53.62 20.33
N GLY A 126 19.31 52.61 20.20
CA GLY A 126 20.62 52.53 20.88
C GLY A 126 20.74 51.45 21.95
N GLY A 127 21.43 50.36 21.65
CA GLY A 127 21.67 49.22 22.54
C GLY A 127 23.15 48.87 22.71
N SER A 128 23.65 48.94 23.94
CA SER A 128 25.04 48.71 24.36
C SER A 128 25.49 47.25 24.22
N TYR A 129 26.80 47.03 24.06
CA TYR A 129 27.53 45.75 23.96
C TYR A 129 27.06 44.65 24.95
N ASP A 130 26.64 45.02 26.17
CA ASP A 130 26.12 44.08 27.16
C ASP A 130 24.82 43.37 26.72
N GLN A 131 24.00 44.03 25.91
CA GLN A 131 22.77 43.45 25.38
C GLN A 131 23.04 42.39 24.31
N ALA A 132 24.10 42.58 23.52
CA ALA A 132 24.58 41.58 22.57
C ALA A 132 25.11 40.33 23.29
N LEU A 133 25.86 40.52 24.39
CA LEU A 133 26.36 39.40 25.21
C LEU A 133 25.23 38.64 25.93
N LEU A 134 24.21 39.34 26.44
CA LEU A 134 23.03 38.69 27.03
C LEU A 134 22.24 37.91 25.97
N LYS A 135 22.14 38.42 24.75
CA LYS A 135 21.54 37.71 23.60
C LYS A 135 22.33 36.47 23.23
N GLU A 136 23.67 36.53 23.21
CA GLU A 136 24.53 35.39 22.96
C GLU A 136 24.39 34.31 24.04
N ARG A 137 24.36 34.71 25.32
CA ARG A 137 24.10 33.77 26.43
C ARG A 137 22.73 33.09 26.32
N ALA A 138 21.69 33.84 25.96
CA ALA A 138 20.37 33.29 25.75
C ALA A 138 20.34 32.30 24.57
N SER A 139 21.05 32.62 23.48
CA SER A 139 21.25 31.73 22.32
C SER A 139 21.98 30.44 22.70
N LEU A 140 23.11 30.54 23.41
CA LEU A 140 23.88 29.37 23.87
C LEU A 140 23.07 28.46 24.79
N HIS A 141 22.31 29.04 25.72
CA HIS A 141 21.48 28.24 26.63
C HIS A 141 20.36 27.50 25.86
N ARG A 142 19.75 28.17 24.87
CA ARG A 142 18.76 27.54 23.98
C ARG A 142 19.37 26.41 23.15
N ASN A 143 20.54 26.62 22.56
CA ASN A 143 21.25 25.60 21.79
C ASN A 143 21.60 24.37 22.64
N SER A 144 22.00 24.58 23.91
CA SER A 144 22.24 23.49 24.86
C SER A 144 21.00 22.61 25.06
N SER A 145 19.83 23.22 25.27
CA SER A 145 18.57 22.48 25.46
C SER A 145 18.14 21.69 24.21
N GLN A 146 18.43 22.22 23.01
CA GLN A 146 18.14 21.53 21.75
C GLN A 146 19.06 20.32 21.55
N VAL A 147 20.35 20.43 21.92
CA VAL A 147 21.30 19.31 21.88
C VAL A 147 20.83 18.19 22.81
N ASP A 148 20.32 18.50 24.00
CA ASP A 148 19.75 17.50 24.92
C ASP A 148 18.54 16.77 24.32
N SER A 149 17.66 17.49 23.61
CA SER A 149 16.53 16.87 22.90
C SER A 149 16.99 15.93 21.77
N VAL A 150 18.02 16.31 21.01
CA VAL A 150 18.60 15.48 19.95
C VAL A 150 19.27 14.23 20.55
N ILE A 151 19.95 14.36 21.70
CA ILE A 151 20.52 13.23 22.44
C ILE A 151 19.40 12.28 22.91
N SER A 152 18.31 12.82 23.47
CA SER A 152 17.17 12.01 23.91
C SER A 152 16.51 11.27 22.75
N GLN A 153 16.32 11.94 21.62
CA GLN A 153 15.76 11.32 20.40
C GLN A 153 16.70 10.25 19.82
N ALA A 154 18.02 10.50 19.83
CA ALA A 154 19.02 9.52 19.43
C ALA A 154 19.01 8.29 20.35
N GLN A 155 18.82 8.47 21.66
CA GLN A 155 18.69 7.36 22.61
C GLN A 155 17.41 6.54 22.38
N GLU A 156 16.30 7.19 22.06
CA GLU A 156 15.04 6.51 21.76
C GLU A 156 15.11 5.69 20.45
N THR A 157 15.72 6.25 19.41
CA THR A 157 15.97 5.52 18.15
C THR A 157 16.93 4.35 18.35
N LEU A 158 17.97 4.50 19.17
CA LEU A 158 18.86 3.39 19.55
C LEU A 158 18.09 2.27 20.28
N LYS A 159 17.23 2.61 21.24
CA LYS A 159 16.38 1.65 21.94
C LYS A 159 15.45 0.91 20.98
N SER A 160 14.84 1.62 20.03
CA SER A 160 14.00 1.02 18.98
C SER A 160 14.78 0.07 18.07
N LEU A 161 15.98 0.44 17.63
CA LEU A 161 16.83 -0.42 16.79
C LEU A 161 17.30 -1.68 17.54
N VAL A 162 17.64 -1.55 18.83
CA VAL A 162 17.98 -2.69 19.70
C VAL A 162 16.77 -3.62 19.88
N PHE A 163 15.57 -3.05 20.07
CA PHE A 163 14.33 -3.83 20.15
C PHE A 163 14.00 -4.54 18.82
N GLN A 164 14.19 -3.88 17.69
CA GLN A 164 14.06 -4.49 16.35
C GLN A 164 15.07 -5.64 16.17
N ARG A 165 16.34 -5.48 16.57
CA ARG A 165 17.35 -6.54 16.53
C ARG A 165 16.98 -7.74 17.40
N SER A 166 16.44 -7.50 18.60
CA SER A 166 15.93 -8.55 19.49
C SER A 166 14.76 -9.30 18.86
N THR A 167 13.86 -8.57 18.18
CA THR A 167 12.73 -9.15 17.44
C THR A 167 13.20 -10.04 16.28
N PHE A 168 14.20 -9.61 15.49
CA PHE A 168 14.81 -10.45 14.45
C PHE A 168 15.49 -11.71 14.98
N GLY A 169 16.10 -11.65 16.18
CA GLY A 169 16.61 -12.84 16.87
C GLY A 169 15.51 -13.88 17.17
N GLY A 170 14.31 -13.42 17.56
CA GLY A 170 13.15 -14.29 17.80
C GLY A 170 12.50 -14.85 16.53
N ILE A 171 12.61 -14.14 15.40
CA ILE A 171 12.05 -14.59 14.11
C ILE A 171 12.79 -15.83 13.60
N ASN A 172 14.11 -15.95 13.78
CA ASN A 172 14.86 -17.17 13.40
C ASN A 172 14.37 -18.42 14.17
N LEU A 173 14.04 -18.29 15.45
CA LEU A 173 13.48 -19.38 16.26
C LEU A 173 12.04 -19.74 15.84
N LYS A 174 11.23 -18.73 15.48
CA LYS A 174 9.86 -18.96 14.96
C LYS A 174 9.88 -19.54 13.54
N LEU A 175 10.79 -19.11 12.67
CA LEU A 175 10.94 -19.62 11.30
C LEU A 175 11.45 -21.07 11.29
N SER A 176 12.39 -21.42 12.18
CA SER A 176 12.82 -22.81 12.39
C SER A 176 11.67 -23.71 12.87
N ASN A 177 10.80 -23.20 13.75
CA ASN A 177 9.64 -23.95 14.26
C ASN A 177 8.44 -24.00 13.29
N VAL A 178 8.38 -23.09 12.31
CA VAL A 178 7.41 -23.13 11.19
C VAL A 178 7.92 -24.03 10.06
N GLY A 179 9.24 -24.10 9.84
CA GLY A 179 9.87 -25.03 8.90
C GLY A 179 9.62 -26.52 9.21
N SER A 180 9.35 -26.87 10.46
CA SER A 180 8.96 -28.23 10.86
C SER A 180 7.46 -28.54 10.67
N ARG A 181 6.65 -27.56 10.27
CA ARG A 181 5.18 -27.69 10.13
C ARG A 181 4.64 -27.34 8.74
N LEU A 182 5.49 -26.94 7.79
CA LEU A 182 5.09 -26.73 6.40
C LEU A 182 5.41 -27.98 5.57
N PRO A 183 4.43 -28.67 4.97
CA PRO A 183 4.74 -29.59 3.89
C PRO A 183 5.36 -28.79 2.74
N THR A 184 6.49 -29.29 2.26
CA THR A 184 7.43 -28.67 1.32
C THR A 184 6.74 -28.09 0.09
N TRP A 185 7.09 -26.85 -0.25
CA TRP A 185 6.80 -26.11 -1.50
C TRP A 185 7.06 -26.89 -2.80
N GLU A 186 7.76 -28.03 -2.72
CA GLU A 186 8.00 -28.96 -3.82
C GLU A 186 6.71 -29.53 -4.43
N PHE A 187 5.64 -29.70 -3.65
CA PHE A 187 4.36 -30.18 -4.22
C PHE A 187 3.68 -29.16 -5.15
N CYS A 188 3.94 -27.87 -4.95
CA CYS A 188 3.26 -26.82 -5.72
C CYS A 188 3.88 -26.67 -7.12
N ILE A 189 5.20 -26.80 -7.23
CA ILE A 189 5.93 -26.77 -8.51
C ILE A 189 5.63 -28.03 -9.34
N ASP A 190 5.41 -29.17 -8.70
CA ASP A 190 5.08 -30.42 -9.39
C ASP A 190 3.70 -30.36 -10.06
N SER A 191 2.75 -29.64 -9.46
CA SER A 191 1.40 -29.53 -10.04
C SER A 191 1.38 -28.77 -11.36
N GLU A 192 2.20 -27.72 -11.53
CA GLU A 192 2.27 -26.95 -12.78
C GLU A 192 2.96 -27.73 -13.90
N ARG A 193 3.99 -28.52 -13.59
CA ARG A 193 4.68 -29.38 -14.57
C ARG A 193 3.82 -30.56 -15.03
N PHE A 194 2.96 -31.09 -14.17
CA PHE A 194 2.06 -32.20 -14.48
C PHE A 194 1.04 -31.85 -15.58
N TRP A 195 0.45 -30.64 -15.55
CA TRP A 195 -0.53 -30.22 -16.56
C TRP A 195 0.10 -30.02 -17.95
N VAL A 196 1.33 -29.49 -18.01
CA VAL A 196 2.07 -29.32 -19.27
C VAL A 196 2.51 -30.67 -19.86
N ASP A 197 2.94 -31.63 -19.04
CA ASP A 197 3.29 -32.98 -19.50
C ASP A 197 2.06 -33.76 -20.02
N LEU A 198 0.90 -33.58 -19.37
CA LEU A 198 -0.36 -34.20 -19.82
C LEU A 198 -0.78 -33.69 -21.20
N GLU A 199 -0.68 -32.38 -21.46
CA GLU A 199 -0.99 -31.81 -22.79
C GLU A 199 -0.03 -32.33 -23.88
N LEU A 200 1.27 -32.44 -23.57
CA LEU A 200 2.27 -33.01 -24.47
C LEU A 200 2.00 -34.48 -24.80
N ARG A 201 1.59 -35.29 -23.82
CA ARG A 201 1.24 -36.71 -24.03
C ARG A 201 -0.03 -36.86 -24.86
N ILE A 202 -1.06 -36.03 -24.63
CA ILE A 202 -2.29 -36.04 -25.43
C ILE A 202 -2.00 -35.67 -26.89
N LEU A 203 -1.13 -34.68 -27.13
CA LEU A 203 -0.73 -34.27 -28.47
C LEU A 203 0.06 -35.38 -29.18
N SER A 204 0.99 -36.04 -28.48
CA SER A 204 1.76 -37.16 -29.04
C SER A 204 0.88 -38.35 -29.42
N VAL A 205 -0.13 -38.68 -28.62
CA VAL A 205 -1.07 -39.78 -28.92
C VAL A 205 -1.95 -39.44 -30.13
N HIS A 206 -2.42 -38.19 -30.23
CA HIS A 206 -3.19 -37.72 -31.40
C HIS A 206 -2.36 -37.77 -32.69
N ILE A 207 -1.10 -37.32 -32.65
CA ILE A 207 -0.19 -37.38 -33.80
C ILE A 207 0.06 -38.84 -34.22
N PHE A 208 0.28 -39.74 -33.26
CA PHE A 208 0.50 -41.16 -33.55
C PHE A 208 -0.74 -41.84 -34.16
N LEU A 209 -1.94 -41.54 -33.64
CA LEU A 209 -3.20 -42.03 -34.21
C LEU A 209 -3.48 -41.46 -35.62
N ALA A 210 -3.14 -40.20 -35.86
CA ALA A 210 -3.26 -39.60 -37.19
C ALA A 210 -2.31 -40.26 -38.19
N CYS A 211 -1.03 -40.46 -37.82
CA CYS A 211 -0.05 -41.10 -38.70
C CYS A 211 -0.39 -42.57 -38.99
N SER A 212 -0.83 -43.34 -37.98
CA SER A 212 -1.23 -44.74 -38.18
C SER A 212 -2.47 -44.87 -39.07
N GLY A 213 -3.44 -43.96 -38.94
CA GLY A 213 -4.60 -43.89 -39.84
C GLY A 213 -4.23 -43.58 -41.29
N SER A 214 -3.28 -42.66 -41.52
CA SER A 214 -2.79 -42.35 -42.88
C SER A 214 -2.05 -43.52 -43.53
N ILE A 215 -1.29 -44.31 -42.76
CA ILE A 215 -0.57 -45.49 -43.27
C ILE A 215 -1.55 -46.60 -43.68
N VAL A 216 -2.58 -46.85 -42.87
CA VAL A 216 -3.64 -47.82 -43.19
C VAL A 216 -4.41 -47.40 -44.44
N TRP A 217 -4.74 -46.11 -44.58
CA TRP A 217 -5.44 -45.61 -45.76
C TRP A 217 -4.59 -45.71 -47.03
N SER A 218 -3.29 -45.41 -46.95
CA SER A 218 -2.35 -45.56 -48.07
C SER A 218 -2.24 -47.02 -48.53
N HIS A 219 -2.11 -47.97 -47.59
CA HIS A 219 -2.06 -49.40 -47.93
C HIS A 219 -3.40 -49.93 -48.49
N THR A 220 -4.54 -49.40 -48.04
CA THR A 220 -5.85 -49.83 -48.53
C THR A 220 -6.10 -49.32 -49.96
N CYS A 221 -5.73 -48.07 -50.27
CA CYS A 221 -5.81 -47.54 -51.64
C CYS A 221 -4.88 -48.27 -52.62
N GLU A 222 -3.71 -48.72 -52.17
CA GLU A 222 -2.75 -49.42 -53.04
C GLU A 222 -3.23 -50.85 -53.39
N ILE A 223 -3.93 -51.53 -52.49
CA ILE A 223 -4.54 -52.84 -52.78
C ILE A 223 -5.77 -52.72 -53.70
N GLU A 224 -6.57 -51.66 -53.55
CA GLU A 224 -7.74 -51.43 -54.42
C GLU A 224 -7.32 -51.05 -55.85
N SER A 225 -6.20 -50.32 -56.02
CA SER A 225 -5.63 -50.00 -57.33
C SER A 225 -5.07 -51.22 -58.07
N VAL A 226 -4.65 -52.28 -57.35
CA VAL A 226 -4.15 -53.53 -57.95
C VAL A 226 -5.29 -54.48 -58.36
N MET A 227 -6.46 -54.41 -57.72
CA MET A 227 -7.63 -55.21 -58.09
C MET A 227 -8.46 -54.64 -59.25
N VAL A 228 -8.31 -53.35 -59.58
CA VAL A 228 -8.97 -52.71 -60.73
C VAL A 228 -7.96 -52.55 -61.89
N SER A 229 -7.53 -53.69 -62.44
CA SER A 229 -7.02 -53.74 -63.83
C SER A 229 -7.95 -54.67 -64.60
N PRO A 230 -8.85 -54.15 -65.46
CA PRO A 230 -9.62 -54.99 -66.36
C PRO A 230 -8.74 -55.49 -67.50
N SER A 231 -9.16 -56.63 -68.06
CA SER A 231 -8.57 -57.38 -69.17
C SER A 231 -8.07 -56.57 -70.37
#